data_AF-A0A6I3L7T0-F1
#
_entry.id   AF-A0A6I3L7T0-F1
#
_cell.length_a   1.000
_cell.length_b   1.000
_cell.length_c   1.000
_cell.angle_alpha   90.00
_cell.angle_beta   90.00
_cell.angle_gamma   90.00
#
_symmetry.space_group_name_H-M   'P 1'
#
loop_
_entity.id
_entity.type
_entity.pdbx_description
1 polymer ?
#
loop_
_entity_poly.entity_id
_entity_poly.type
_entity_poly.pdbx_seq_one_letter_code
_entity_poly.pdbx_strand_id
1 'polypeptide(L)'
;MSFTEEEIGGVRVPRWVPDGAGGPANFGDEIGPAIVAALSGDAAATRPGRLLSVGSVLQFARGGDVIWGAGVNGKVRQRLHYPLDVRAVRGPLTRSVLLGFGVATPAVYGDPALLFPRLFPDVRPVASAGVVVVPNLNEADRFRDEGVLSPLGDPFDIVPRIAGAEFVVASSLHALILADAYGVPSRPVVPRAEHAFKYVDYYAGTGRADVTFAQTVDEAVRLGPVPAAEVDLDALEAAFPTDMWSAEPATALADDSADYAELRRASRRALDDLTIRAGWETPDPAAQAIVRARLLVARQPRELTELLEACADPRSTRADVVAAADAHLATSEARRDLDARVARALARALPGAPDDDASVAARVAATGRLRLARAIARGEATASAGRAVLPAAPRRPRVPWPRRAARG
;
A
#
# COMPACT_ATOMS: atom_id res chain seq x y z
N MET A 1 -16.77 0.79 -10.19
CA MET A 1 -15.72 -0.24 -10.32
C MET A 1 -16.17 -1.44 -9.52
N SER A 2 -16.18 -2.62 -10.13
CA SER A 2 -16.57 -3.87 -9.47
C SER A 2 -15.32 -4.70 -9.16
N PHE A 3 -15.36 -5.42 -8.04
CA PHE A 3 -14.36 -6.42 -7.69
C PHE A 3 -15.08 -7.75 -7.53
N THR A 4 -14.46 -8.80 -8.04
CA THR A 4 -14.79 -10.17 -7.67
C THR A 4 -13.68 -10.69 -6.77
N GLU A 5 -14.03 -11.62 -5.90
CA GLU A 5 -13.08 -12.25 -4.98
C GLU A 5 -13.07 -13.73 -5.29
N GLU A 6 -11.90 -14.23 -5.67
CA GLU A 6 -11.67 -15.64 -5.87
C GLU A 6 -11.20 -16.27 -4.56
N GLU A 7 -11.76 -17.40 -4.19
CA GLU A 7 -11.38 -18.11 -2.97
C GLU A 7 -10.37 -19.20 -3.31
N ILE A 8 -9.13 -19.04 -2.84
CA ILE A 8 -8.01 -19.93 -3.09
C ILE A 8 -7.61 -20.57 -1.77
N GLY A 9 -7.96 -21.84 -1.61
CA GLY A 9 -7.72 -22.58 -0.37
C GLY A 9 -8.31 -21.90 0.86
N GLY A 10 -9.38 -21.09 0.76
CA GLY A 10 -9.97 -20.35 1.88
C GLY A 10 -9.41 -18.93 2.11
N VAL A 11 -8.47 -18.46 1.27
CA VAL A 11 -8.04 -17.05 1.22
C VAL A 11 -8.74 -16.35 0.05
N ARG A 12 -9.29 -15.15 0.30
CA ARG A 12 -9.93 -14.35 -0.75
C ARG A 12 -8.91 -13.49 -1.48
N VAL A 13 -8.84 -13.61 -2.80
CA VAL A 13 -7.97 -12.81 -3.67
C VAL A 13 -8.84 -11.94 -4.56
N PRO A 14 -8.93 -10.63 -4.28
CA PRO A 14 -9.72 -9.71 -5.10
C PRO A 14 -9.05 -9.46 -6.45
N ARG A 15 -9.84 -9.51 -7.52
CA ARG A 15 -9.46 -9.02 -8.86
C ARG A 15 -10.46 -7.99 -9.36
N TRP A 16 -9.98 -7.05 -10.16
CA TRP A 16 -10.82 -6.04 -10.77
C TRP A 16 -11.52 -6.62 -12.00
N VAL A 17 -12.83 -6.38 -12.12
CA VAL A 17 -13.59 -6.80 -13.31
C VAL A 17 -14.20 -5.57 -13.98
N PRO A 18 -13.86 -5.31 -15.26
CA PRO A 18 -14.54 -4.33 -16.09
C PRO A 18 -16.05 -4.62 -16.11
N ASP A 19 -16.90 -3.60 -15.94
CA ASP A 19 -18.36 -3.69 -16.11
C ASP A 19 -19.15 -4.71 -15.27
N GLY A 20 -18.57 -5.25 -14.19
CA GLY A 20 -19.26 -6.19 -13.29
C GLY A 20 -18.87 -7.65 -13.53
N ALA A 21 -19.46 -8.56 -12.76
CA ALA A 21 -19.14 -9.99 -12.82
C ALA A 21 -19.40 -10.67 -14.18
N GLY A 22 -20.09 -10.00 -15.12
CA GLY A 22 -20.35 -10.49 -16.48
C GLY A 22 -19.60 -9.73 -17.58
N GLY A 23 -18.71 -8.80 -17.23
CA GLY A 23 -17.90 -8.08 -18.22
C GLY A 23 -16.68 -8.87 -18.69
N PRO A 24 -16.01 -8.44 -19.77
CA PRO A 24 -14.86 -9.13 -20.32
C PRO A 24 -13.67 -9.06 -19.34
N ALA A 25 -12.96 -10.18 -19.17
CA ALA A 25 -11.80 -10.25 -18.27
C ALA A 25 -10.62 -9.47 -18.86
N ASN A 26 -10.03 -8.57 -18.06
CA ASN A 26 -8.75 -7.95 -18.40
C ASN A 26 -7.63 -8.87 -17.92
N PHE A 27 -6.81 -9.39 -18.84
CA PHE A 27 -5.88 -10.51 -18.54
C PHE A 27 -4.99 -10.23 -17.33
N GLY A 28 -4.57 -8.99 -17.18
CA GLY A 28 -3.64 -8.61 -16.12
C GLY A 28 -4.24 -8.66 -14.72
N ASP A 29 -5.55 -8.49 -14.57
CA ASP A 29 -6.24 -8.63 -13.29
C ASP A 29 -6.52 -10.11 -12.94
N GLU A 30 -6.51 -11.01 -13.93
CA GLU A 30 -6.62 -12.47 -13.75
C GLU A 30 -5.31 -13.13 -13.28
N ILE A 31 -4.16 -12.47 -13.51
CA ILE A 31 -2.84 -13.04 -13.15
C ILE A 31 -2.69 -13.20 -11.63
N GLY A 32 -3.23 -12.27 -10.85
CA GLY A 32 -3.13 -12.28 -9.38
C GLY A 32 -3.62 -13.60 -8.77
N PRO A 33 -4.91 -13.94 -8.95
CA PRO A 33 -5.45 -15.23 -8.51
C PRO A 33 -4.67 -16.44 -9.04
N ALA A 34 -4.31 -16.46 -10.33
CA ALA A 34 -3.58 -17.59 -10.92
C ALA A 34 -2.22 -17.85 -10.21
N ILE A 35 -1.45 -16.78 -9.97
CA ILE A 35 -0.14 -16.87 -9.29
C ILE A 35 -0.30 -17.31 -7.83
N VAL A 36 -1.31 -16.78 -7.13
CA VAL A 36 -1.57 -17.18 -5.74
C VAL A 36 -1.96 -18.65 -5.68
N ALA A 37 -2.80 -19.14 -6.61
CA ALA A 37 -3.15 -20.55 -6.69
C ALA A 37 -1.93 -21.43 -6.96
N ALA A 38 -1.05 -21.04 -7.88
CA ALA A 38 0.16 -21.80 -8.19
C ALA A 38 1.12 -21.91 -6.98
N LEU A 39 1.28 -20.83 -6.20
CA LEU A 39 2.17 -20.82 -5.04
C LEU A 39 1.58 -21.50 -3.80
N SER A 40 0.26 -21.42 -3.61
CA SER A 40 -0.42 -22.07 -2.48
C SER A 40 -0.71 -23.56 -2.72
N GLY A 41 -0.83 -23.99 -3.98
CA GLY A 41 -1.19 -25.35 -4.34
C GLY A 41 -2.57 -25.75 -3.78
N ASP A 42 -2.69 -27.00 -3.32
CA ASP A 42 -3.93 -27.53 -2.73
C ASP A 42 -4.04 -27.26 -1.21
N ALA A 43 -3.19 -26.40 -0.66
CA ALA A 43 -3.18 -26.13 0.77
C ALA A 43 -4.45 -25.40 1.22
N ALA A 44 -4.98 -25.81 2.38
CA ALA A 44 -6.09 -25.11 3.03
C ALA A 44 -5.57 -24.00 3.95
N ALA A 45 -6.31 -22.90 4.02
CA ALA A 45 -5.95 -21.73 4.79
C ALA A 45 -5.95 -22.06 6.28
N THR A 46 -4.80 -21.85 6.91
CA THR A 46 -4.65 -21.84 8.37
C THR A 46 -5.03 -20.47 8.94
N ARG A 47 -4.88 -19.41 8.13
CA ARG A 47 -5.31 -18.04 8.44
C ARG A 47 -6.16 -17.48 7.30
N PRO A 48 -7.48 -17.76 7.31
CA PRO A 48 -8.40 -17.17 6.34
C PRO A 48 -8.32 -15.65 6.35
N GLY A 49 -8.36 -15.04 5.17
CA GLY A 49 -8.11 -13.61 5.04
C GLY A 49 -8.36 -13.07 3.64
N ARG A 50 -7.80 -11.90 3.38
CA ARG A 50 -7.78 -11.27 2.05
C ARG A 50 -6.34 -10.97 1.66
N LEU A 51 -5.95 -11.37 0.47
CA LEU A 51 -4.63 -11.11 -0.10
C LEU A 51 -4.77 -10.22 -1.33
N LEU A 52 -4.37 -8.96 -1.24
CA LEU A 52 -4.26 -8.08 -2.40
C LEU A 52 -2.89 -8.31 -3.05
N SER A 53 -2.93 -8.94 -4.22
CA SER A 53 -1.78 -9.13 -5.09
C SER A 53 -1.75 -8.07 -6.21
N VAL A 54 -1.01 -8.36 -7.29
CA VAL A 54 -1.01 -7.77 -8.66
C VAL A 54 -2.00 -6.61 -8.89
N GLY A 55 -1.51 -5.53 -9.50
CA GLY A 55 -2.35 -4.43 -9.96
C GLY A 55 -2.41 -3.22 -9.02
N SER A 56 -3.18 -2.21 -9.41
CA SER A 56 -3.26 -0.92 -8.70
C SER A 56 -4.49 -0.87 -7.78
N VAL A 57 -4.54 -1.77 -6.80
CA VAL A 57 -5.75 -2.08 -6.03
C VAL A 57 -5.68 -1.65 -4.55
N LEU A 58 -4.59 -1.03 -4.10
CA LEU A 58 -4.40 -0.69 -2.67
C LEU A 58 -5.48 0.22 -2.08
N GLN A 59 -6.15 1.04 -2.88
CA GLN A 59 -7.29 1.85 -2.43
C GLN A 59 -8.50 1.03 -1.95
N PHE A 60 -8.53 -0.28 -2.24
CA PHE A 60 -9.59 -1.20 -1.83
C PHE A 60 -9.22 -2.05 -0.62
N ALA A 61 -7.99 -1.89 -0.10
CA ALA A 61 -7.51 -2.61 1.08
C ALA A 61 -8.39 -2.29 2.30
N ARG A 62 -8.70 -3.32 3.08
CA ARG A 62 -9.45 -3.26 4.33
C ARG A 62 -8.53 -3.56 5.51
N GLY A 63 -8.96 -3.20 6.71
CA GLY A 63 -8.21 -3.53 7.92
C GLY A 63 -8.07 -5.04 8.08
N GLY A 64 -6.83 -5.52 8.21
CA GLY A 64 -6.47 -6.94 8.29
C GLY A 64 -6.05 -7.57 6.96
N ASP A 65 -6.13 -6.83 5.84
CA ASP A 65 -5.72 -7.35 4.54
C ASP A 65 -4.19 -7.51 4.45
N VAL A 66 -3.77 -8.56 3.74
CA VAL A 66 -2.37 -8.84 3.41
C VAL A 66 -2.07 -8.31 2.01
N ILE A 67 -0.91 -7.67 1.83
CA ILE A 67 -0.49 -7.05 0.59
C ILE A 67 0.79 -7.72 0.08
N TRP A 68 0.78 -8.17 -1.17
CA TRP A 68 1.95 -8.76 -1.83
C TRP A 68 2.07 -8.27 -3.28
N GLY A 69 2.90 -7.24 -3.47
CA GLY A 69 3.25 -6.70 -4.78
C GLY A 69 2.21 -5.75 -5.41
N ALA A 70 1.06 -5.53 -4.74
CA ALA A 70 0.08 -4.55 -5.16
C ALA A 70 0.63 -3.11 -5.14
N GLY A 71 0.04 -2.25 -5.98
CA GLY A 71 0.42 -0.85 -6.12
C GLY A 71 -0.70 0.13 -5.76
N VAL A 72 -0.31 1.38 -5.48
CA VAL A 72 -1.25 2.50 -5.34
C VAL A 72 -1.75 2.95 -6.72
N ASN A 73 -3.04 3.27 -6.83
CA ASN A 73 -3.59 3.98 -7.97
C ASN A 73 -3.44 5.50 -7.79
N GLY A 74 -2.54 6.12 -8.57
CA GLY A 74 -2.26 7.56 -8.50
C GLY A 74 -3.44 8.48 -8.87
N LYS A 75 -4.53 7.96 -9.47
CA LYS A 75 -5.72 8.76 -9.84
C LYS A 75 -6.68 8.99 -8.68
N VAL A 76 -6.66 8.13 -7.66
CA VAL A 76 -7.68 8.12 -6.60
C VAL A 76 -7.10 8.59 -5.28
N ARG A 77 -7.96 9.20 -4.44
CA ARG A 77 -7.60 9.51 -3.07
C ARG A 77 -7.37 8.20 -2.33
N GLN A 78 -6.22 8.05 -1.71
CA GLN A 78 -5.93 6.87 -0.89
C GLN A 78 -6.68 6.98 0.44
N ARG A 79 -7.46 5.95 0.74
CA ARG A 79 -8.12 5.74 2.03
C ARG A 79 -7.69 4.37 2.51
N LEU A 80 -6.56 4.33 3.20
CA LEU A 80 -6.06 3.09 3.79
C LEU A 80 -6.83 2.80 5.08
N HIS A 81 -7.23 1.54 5.22
CA HIS A 81 -7.89 1.00 6.39
C HIS A 81 -6.89 0.13 7.15
N TYR A 82 -6.73 0.40 8.45
CA TYR A 82 -5.68 -0.21 9.28
C TYR A 82 -6.26 -1.32 10.17
N PRO A 83 -5.42 -2.26 10.64
CA PRO A 83 -4.00 -2.48 10.26
C PRO A 83 -3.86 -3.10 8.86
N LEU A 84 -2.67 -3.05 8.26
CA LEU A 84 -2.34 -3.75 7.01
C LEU A 84 -1.10 -4.63 7.22
N ASP A 85 -1.07 -5.81 6.62
CA ASP A 85 0.09 -6.70 6.60
C ASP A 85 0.79 -6.58 5.24
N VAL A 86 1.90 -5.84 5.16
CA VAL A 86 2.55 -5.55 3.86
C VAL A 86 3.83 -6.36 3.71
N ARG A 87 3.84 -7.30 2.75
CA ARG A 87 4.97 -8.20 2.47
C ARG A 87 5.86 -7.70 1.33
N ALA A 88 5.24 -7.18 0.29
CA ALA A 88 5.90 -6.55 -0.85
C ALA A 88 4.95 -5.54 -1.48
N VAL A 89 5.49 -4.60 -2.24
CA VAL A 89 4.69 -3.66 -3.04
C VAL A 89 5.29 -3.51 -4.42
N ARG A 90 4.50 -3.05 -5.40
CA ARG A 90 4.98 -2.93 -6.79
C ARG A 90 6.28 -2.12 -6.92
N GLY A 91 6.43 -1.05 -6.13
CA GLY A 91 7.60 -0.19 -6.23
C GLY A 91 7.73 0.85 -5.11
N PRO A 92 8.79 1.68 -5.17
CA PRO A 92 9.18 2.58 -4.11
C PRO A 92 8.25 3.79 -3.95
N LEU A 93 7.52 4.21 -5.00
CA LEU A 93 6.52 5.26 -4.86
C LEU A 93 5.34 4.76 -4.04
N THR A 94 4.84 3.55 -4.32
CA THR A 94 3.80 2.91 -3.50
C THR A 94 4.28 2.76 -2.05
N ARG A 95 5.50 2.25 -1.83
CA ARG A 95 6.08 2.15 -0.50
C ARG A 95 6.13 3.49 0.22
N SER A 96 6.59 4.55 -0.45
CA SER A 96 6.67 5.88 0.15
C SER A 96 5.30 6.40 0.59
N VAL A 97 4.24 6.12 -0.18
CA VAL A 97 2.88 6.47 0.20
C VAL A 97 2.46 5.69 1.45
N LEU A 98 2.64 4.37 1.48
CA LEU A 98 2.28 3.55 2.65
C LEU A 98 3.04 3.98 3.93
N LEU A 99 4.35 4.21 3.84
CA LEU A 99 5.16 4.75 4.94
C LEU A 99 4.65 6.13 5.40
N GLY A 100 4.24 6.99 4.47
CA GLY A 100 3.70 8.32 4.78
C GLY A 100 2.35 8.27 5.47
N PHE A 101 1.61 7.18 5.28
CA PHE A 101 0.40 6.84 6.01
C PHE A 101 0.72 6.14 7.35
N GLY A 102 2.00 5.94 7.65
CA GLY A 102 2.49 5.18 8.78
C GLY A 102 2.01 3.74 8.70
N VAL A 103 2.25 3.06 7.60
CA VAL A 103 2.13 1.60 7.47
C VAL A 103 3.55 1.08 7.31
N ALA A 104 3.98 0.14 8.15
CA ALA A 104 5.27 -0.50 7.96
C ALA A 104 5.29 -1.21 6.60
N THR A 105 6.31 -0.96 5.79
CA THR A 105 6.40 -1.53 4.45
C THR A 105 7.86 -1.89 4.13
N PRO A 106 8.17 -3.18 3.92
CA PRO A 106 9.53 -3.60 3.60
C PRO A 106 9.96 -3.08 2.24
N ALA A 107 11.27 -3.03 2.00
CA ALA A 107 11.84 -2.64 0.72
C ALA A 107 11.92 -3.83 -0.25
N VAL A 108 10.83 -4.61 -0.35
CA VAL A 108 10.69 -5.71 -1.31
C VAL A 108 9.77 -5.21 -2.42
N TYR A 109 10.30 -5.16 -3.64
CA TYR A 109 9.63 -4.57 -4.80
C TYR A 109 9.39 -5.58 -5.90
N GLY A 110 8.29 -5.39 -6.63
CA GLY A 110 7.95 -6.16 -7.81
C GLY A 110 6.47 -6.40 -7.92
N ASP A 111 5.98 -6.48 -9.15
CA ASP A 111 4.65 -7.02 -9.44
C ASP A 111 4.77 -8.55 -9.51
N PRO A 112 3.91 -9.33 -8.82
CA PRO A 112 4.01 -10.79 -8.82
C PRO A 112 3.91 -11.42 -10.21
N ALA A 113 3.33 -10.72 -11.20
CA ALA A 113 3.31 -11.17 -12.59
C ALA A 113 4.72 -11.40 -13.19
N LEU A 114 5.78 -10.87 -12.57
CA LEU A 114 7.17 -11.18 -12.90
C LEU A 114 7.55 -12.65 -12.65
N LEU A 115 6.86 -13.34 -11.74
CA LEU A 115 7.09 -14.75 -11.43
C LEU A 115 6.41 -15.70 -12.43
N PHE A 116 5.62 -15.16 -13.37
CA PHE A 116 4.82 -15.97 -14.29
C PHE A 116 5.62 -17.06 -15.03
N PRO A 117 6.82 -16.80 -15.60
CA PRO A 117 7.60 -17.84 -16.27
C PRO A 117 8.12 -18.94 -15.33
N ARG A 118 8.37 -18.61 -14.05
CA ARG A 118 8.81 -19.59 -13.03
C ARG A 118 7.68 -20.54 -12.66
N LEU A 119 6.47 -19.99 -12.51
CA LEU A 119 5.30 -20.72 -12.02
C LEU A 119 4.55 -21.47 -13.11
N PHE A 120 4.60 -20.97 -14.35
CA PHE A 120 3.91 -21.56 -15.49
C PHE A 120 4.90 -21.86 -16.62
N PRO A 121 5.91 -22.73 -16.38
CA PRO A 121 6.93 -23.01 -17.37
C PRO A 121 6.35 -23.58 -18.67
N ASP A 122 5.18 -24.21 -18.65
CA ASP A 122 4.54 -24.78 -19.84
C ASP A 122 3.88 -23.77 -20.77
N VAL A 123 3.78 -22.50 -20.35
CA VAL A 123 3.33 -21.40 -21.21
C VAL A 123 4.45 -21.03 -22.17
N ARG A 124 4.47 -21.67 -23.34
CA ARG A 124 5.51 -21.48 -24.35
C ARG A 124 5.26 -20.22 -25.18
N PRO A 125 6.31 -19.44 -25.53
CA PRO A 125 6.20 -18.34 -26.47
C PRO A 125 5.60 -18.78 -27.81
N VAL A 126 4.64 -18.00 -28.34
CA VAL A 126 4.13 -18.14 -29.70
C VAL A 126 4.83 -17.11 -30.55
N ALA A 127 5.72 -17.56 -31.43
CA ALA A 127 6.52 -16.68 -32.28
C ALA A 127 5.61 -15.72 -33.06
N SER A 128 5.87 -14.42 -32.90
CA SER A 128 5.23 -13.36 -33.65
C SER A 128 6.33 -12.57 -34.37
N ALA A 129 6.19 -12.40 -35.69
CA ALA A 129 7.08 -11.52 -36.43
C ALA A 129 6.80 -10.06 -36.04
N GLY A 130 7.85 -9.29 -35.72
CA GLY A 130 7.77 -7.85 -35.52
C GLY A 130 7.20 -7.39 -34.18
N VAL A 131 6.55 -6.22 -34.22
CA VAL A 131 6.11 -5.45 -33.05
C VAL A 131 4.71 -5.87 -32.61
N VAL A 132 4.56 -6.22 -31.33
CA VAL A 132 3.25 -6.43 -30.71
C VAL A 132 2.85 -5.19 -29.91
N VAL A 133 1.66 -4.65 -30.21
CA VAL A 133 1.13 -3.46 -29.53
C VAL A 133 0.04 -3.87 -28.55
N VAL A 134 0.22 -3.61 -27.24
CA VAL A 134 -0.77 -3.97 -26.21
C VAL A 134 -1.35 -2.72 -25.53
N PRO A 135 -2.60 -2.33 -25.85
CA PRO A 135 -3.19 -1.14 -25.27
C PRO A 135 -3.67 -1.39 -23.84
N ASN A 136 -3.70 -0.34 -23.02
CA ASN A 136 -4.53 -0.33 -21.83
C ASN A 136 -6.00 -0.49 -22.24
N LEU A 137 -6.80 -1.21 -21.45
CA LEU A 137 -8.23 -1.39 -21.71
C LEU A 137 -8.98 -0.08 -21.96
N ASN A 138 -8.68 0.97 -21.18
CA ASN A 138 -9.33 2.28 -21.31
C ASN A 138 -8.87 3.08 -22.54
N GLU A 139 -7.96 2.51 -23.35
CA GLU A 139 -7.42 3.10 -24.58
C GLU A 139 -7.40 2.05 -25.71
N ALA A 140 -8.21 1.00 -25.62
CA ALA A 140 -8.24 -0.08 -26.61
C ALA A 140 -8.61 0.43 -28.01
N ASP A 141 -9.36 1.53 -28.10
CA ASP A 141 -9.76 2.17 -29.34
C ASP A 141 -8.66 3.04 -29.99
N ARG A 142 -7.58 3.34 -29.26
CA ARG A 142 -6.46 4.20 -29.70
C ARG A 142 -5.55 3.50 -30.70
N PHE A 143 -5.46 2.18 -30.69
CA PHE A 143 -4.58 1.39 -31.54
C PHE A 143 -5.45 0.46 -32.38
N ARG A 144 -5.38 0.56 -33.71
CA ARG A 144 -6.31 -0.17 -34.62
C ARG A 144 -5.64 -0.84 -35.81
N ASP A 145 -4.35 -1.14 -35.69
CA ASP A 145 -3.52 -1.66 -36.79
C ASP A 145 -3.23 -3.15 -36.64
N GLU A 146 -2.63 -3.74 -37.68
CA GLU A 146 -2.05 -5.09 -37.62
C GLU A 146 -0.98 -5.15 -36.50
N GLY A 147 -1.04 -6.19 -35.65
CA GLY A 147 -0.14 -6.34 -34.50
C GLY A 147 -0.68 -5.83 -33.17
N VAL A 148 -1.88 -5.24 -33.13
CA VAL A 148 -2.56 -4.89 -31.87
C VAL A 148 -3.13 -6.14 -31.19
N LEU A 149 -2.65 -6.40 -29.98
CA LEU A 149 -3.09 -7.49 -29.12
C LEU A 149 -4.06 -6.96 -28.06
N SER A 150 -5.30 -7.43 -28.08
CA SER A 150 -6.31 -7.06 -27.08
C SER A 150 -5.87 -7.42 -25.65
N PRO A 151 -6.07 -6.54 -24.66
CA PRO A 151 -5.85 -6.85 -23.25
C PRO A 151 -7.02 -7.63 -22.62
N LEU A 152 -8.06 -7.94 -23.39
CA LEU A 152 -9.21 -8.71 -22.92
C LEU A 152 -9.06 -10.19 -23.31
N GLY A 153 -9.20 -11.09 -22.34
CA GLY A 153 -9.13 -12.53 -22.54
C GLY A 153 -8.40 -13.27 -21.42
N ASP A 154 -8.22 -14.57 -21.63
CA ASP A 154 -7.48 -15.44 -20.73
C ASP A 154 -5.97 -15.07 -20.73
N PRO A 155 -5.34 -14.84 -19.55
CA PRO A 155 -3.89 -14.64 -19.49
C PRO A 155 -3.09 -15.77 -20.15
N PHE A 156 -3.53 -17.04 -20.07
CA PHE A 156 -2.81 -18.17 -20.66
C PHE A 156 -2.84 -18.17 -22.20
N ASP A 157 -3.77 -17.45 -22.83
CA ASP A 157 -3.80 -17.23 -24.29
C ASP A 157 -3.07 -15.96 -24.73
N ILE A 158 -2.98 -14.96 -23.85
CA ILE A 158 -2.38 -13.65 -24.16
C ILE A 158 -0.87 -13.64 -23.88
N VAL A 159 -0.44 -14.21 -22.76
CA VAL A 159 0.97 -14.24 -22.34
C VAL A 159 1.88 -14.87 -23.40
N PRO A 160 1.56 -16.03 -24.03
CA PRO A 160 2.39 -16.60 -25.10
C PRO A 160 2.70 -15.64 -26.25
N ARG A 161 1.75 -14.77 -26.61
CA ARG A 161 1.90 -13.82 -27.71
C ARG A 161 2.81 -12.64 -27.33
N ILE A 162 2.78 -12.22 -26.06
CA ILE A 162 3.71 -11.22 -25.53
C ILE A 162 5.11 -11.83 -25.43
N ALA A 163 5.22 -13.04 -24.88
CA ALA A 163 6.47 -13.75 -24.67
C ALA A 163 7.20 -14.11 -25.98
N GLY A 164 6.45 -14.31 -27.07
CA GLY A 164 7.00 -14.63 -28.40
C GLY A 164 7.17 -13.44 -29.33
N ALA A 165 6.97 -12.21 -28.86
CA ALA A 165 7.17 -11.00 -29.65
C ALA A 165 8.67 -10.66 -29.77
N GLU A 166 9.08 -10.06 -30.89
CA GLU A 166 10.43 -9.48 -31.04
C GLU A 166 10.56 -8.15 -30.28
N PHE A 167 9.46 -7.39 -30.20
CA PHE A 167 9.40 -6.11 -29.51
C PHE A 167 7.97 -5.81 -29.05
N VAL A 168 7.81 -5.38 -27.79
CA VAL A 168 6.50 -5.01 -27.22
C VAL A 168 6.39 -3.51 -27.05
N VAL A 169 5.37 -2.90 -27.64
CA VAL A 169 4.98 -1.52 -27.37
C VAL A 169 3.66 -1.53 -26.63
N ALA A 170 3.58 -0.89 -25.46
CA ALA A 170 2.36 -1.01 -24.66
C ALA A 170 2.00 0.23 -23.85
N SER A 171 0.71 0.54 -23.81
CA SER A 171 0.10 1.34 -22.73
C SER A 171 -0.48 0.45 -21.63
N SER A 172 -0.57 -0.88 -21.84
CA SER A 172 -0.89 -1.83 -20.76
C SER A 172 0.33 -2.07 -19.86
N LEU A 173 0.21 -1.79 -18.56
CA LEU A 173 1.29 -2.04 -17.60
C LEU A 173 1.59 -3.55 -17.47
N HIS A 174 0.58 -4.40 -17.38
CA HIS A 174 0.80 -5.84 -17.26
C HIS A 174 1.47 -6.44 -18.50
N ALA A 175 1.25 -5.86 -19.69
CA ALA A 175 1.99 -6.28 -20.87
C ALA A 175 3.49 -5.95 -20.78
N LEU A 176 3.84 -4.78 -20.24
CA LEU A 176 5.23 -4.40 -19.98
C LEU A 176 5.87 -5.29 -18.91
N ILE A 177 5.13 -5.60 -17.84
CA ILE A 177 5.58 -6.51 -16.77
C ILE A 177 5.85 -7.92 -17.32
N LEU A 178 4.94 -8.46 -18.12
CA LEU A 178 5.12 -9.76 -18.74
C LEU A 178 6.25 -9.76 -19.77
N ALA A 179 6.41 -8.68 -20.53
CA ALA A 179 7.56 -8.54 -21.43
C ALA A 179 8.88 -8.61 -20.64
N ASP A 180 8.99 -7.89 -19.53
CA ASP A 180 10.15 -7.98 -18.63
C ASP A 180 10.33 -9.39 -18.05
N ALA A 181 9.25 -10.06 -17.63
CA ALA A 181 9.31 -11.40 -17.06
C ALA A 181 9.92 -12.42 -18.04
N TYR A 182 9.57 -12.32 -19.33
CA TYR A 182 10.06 -13.20 -20.39
C TYR A 182 11.34 -12.66 -21.08
N GLY A 183 11.90 -11.52 -20.63
CA GLY A 183 13.08 -10.91 -21.24
C GLY A 183 12.84 -10.33 -22.64
N VAL A 184 11.59 -10.03 -22.98
CA VAL A 184 11.21 -9.46 -24.28
C VAL A 184 11.49 -7.96 -24.30
N PRO A 185 12.25 -7.45 -25.29
CA PRO A 185 12.47 -6.02 -25.49
C PRO A 185 11.15 -5.23 -25.53
N SER A 186 11.03 -4.16 -24.74
CA SER A 186 9.78 -3.38 -24.70
C SER A 186 9.97 -1.88 -24.49
N ARG A 187 8.95 -1.10 -24.85
CA ARG A 187 8.92 0.35 -24.64
C ARG A 187 7.50 0.79 -24.27
N PRO A 188 7.31 1.52 -23.15
CA PRO A 188 6.02 2.10 -22.82
C PRO A 188 5.67 3.24 -23.77
N VAL A 189 4.38 3.34 -24.09
CA VAL A 189 3.81 4.55 -24.70
C VAL A 189 3.06 5.35 -23.64
N VAL A 190 3.08 6.69 -23.77
CA VAL A 190 2.43 7.59 -22.83
C VAL A 190 0.94 7.25 -22.73
N PRO A 191 0.44 6.86 -21.54
CA PRO A 191 -0.97 6.58 -21.34
C PRO A 191 -1.78 7.87 -21.38
N ARG A 192 -2.94 7.88 -22.06
CA ARG A 192 -3.89 9.01 -22.07
C ARG A 192 -4.96 8.87 -20.99
N ALA A 193 -5.35 7.64 -20.65
CA ALA A 193 -6.42 7.38 -19.68
C ALA A 193 -5.91 7.08 -18.26
N GLU A 194 -4.61 6.81 -18.13
CA GLU A 194 -3.97 6.40 -16.88
C GLU A 194 -2.94 7.42 -16.43
N HIS A 195 -2.84 7.64 -15.11
CA HIS A 195 -1.72 8.42 -14.59
C HIS A 195 -0.44 7.60 -14.70
N ALA A 196 0.66 8.23 -15.09
CA ALA A 196 1.97 7.58 -15.18
C ALA A 196 2.48 6.94 -13.87
N PHE A 197 1.83 7.22 -12.73
CA PHE A 197 2.27 6.80 -11.40
C PHE A 197 2.55 5.30 -11.34
N LYS A 198 1.65 4.47 -11.86
CA LYS A 198 1.79 3.01 -11.77
C LYS A 198 2.96 2.46 -12.58
N TYR A 199 3.27 3.11 -13.69
CA TYR A 199 4.37 2.72 -14.58
C TYR A 199 5.69 3.15 -13.99
N VAL A 200 5.80 4.42 -13.57
CA VAL A 200 7.02 4.94 -12.93
C VAL A 200 7.31 4.18 -11.63
N ASP A 201 6.29 3.86 -10.85
CA ASP A 201 6.42 3.06 -9.63
C ASP A 201 6.99 1.66 -9.95
N TYR A 202 6.44 0.99 -10.97
CA TYR A 202 6.96 -0.30 -11.43
C TYR A 202 8.41 -0.21 -11.93
N TYR A 203 8.72 0.72 -12.83
CA TYR A 203 10.06 0.88 -13.37
C TYR A 203 11.07 1.19 -12.26
N ALA A 204 10.74 2.11 -11.35
CA ALA A 204 11.61 2.41 -10.21
C ALA A 204 11.78 1.21 -9.26
N GLY A 205 10.77 0.34 -9.15
CA GLY A 205 10.85 -0.91 -8.38
C GLY A 205 11.70 -2.00 -9.03
N THR A 206 12.02 -1.84 -10.32
CA THR A 206 12.80 -2.78 -11.13
C THR A 206 14.10 -2.13 -11.63
N GLY A 207 14.65 -1.21 -10.83
CA GLY A 207 15.96 -0.57 -11.08
C GLY A 207 15.96 0.60 -12.08
N ARG A 208 14.82 0.99 -12.64
CA ARG A 208 14.74 1.90 -13.80
C ARG A 208 13.98 3.19 -13.45
N ALA A 209 14.70 4.26 -13.09
CA ALA A 209 14.08 5.50 -12.60
C ALA A 209 13.79 6.56 -13.69
N ASP A 210 14.39 6.41 -14.86
CA ASP A 210 14.51 7.43 -15.93
C ASP A 210 13.90 6.97 -17.26
N VAL A 211 12.94 6.04 -17.21
CA VAL A 211 12.31 5.47 -18.41
C VAL A 211 11.61 6.55 -19.23
N THR A 212 12.04 6.72 -20.47
CA THR A 212 11.34 7.53 -21.48
C THR A 212 10.16 6.77 -22.08
N PHE A 213 9.00 7.42 -22.12
CA PHE A 213 7.75 6.91 -22.69
C PHE A 213 7.58 7.52 -24.08
N ALA A 214 7.32 6.68 -25.08
CA ALA A 214 7.09 7.14 -26.44
C ALA A 214 5.67 7.74 -26.59
N GLN A 215 5.50 8.71 -27.49
CA GLN A 215 4.19 9.27 -27.83
C GLN A 215 3.42 8.37 -28.81
N THR A 216 4.14 7.72 -29.71
CA THR A 216 3.60 6.84 -30.77
C THR A 216 4.34 5.50 -30.83
N VAL A 217 3.75 4.53 -31.55
CA VAL A 217 4.39 3.23 -31.80
C VAL A 217 5.69 3.40 -32.60
N ASP A 218 5.68 4.21 -33.67
CA ASP A 218 6.88 4.46 -34.47
C ASP A 218 8.00 5.09 -33.66
N GLU A 219 7.67 6.00 -32.75
CA GLU A 219 8.66 6.58 -31.84
C GLU A 219 9.18 5.53 -30.86
N ALA A 220 8.33 4.64 -30.36
CA ALA A 220 8.74 3.56 -29.47
C ALA A 220 9.76 2.64 -30.15
N VAL A 221 9.52 2.29 -31.42
CA VAL A 221 10.45 1.49 -32.24
C VAL A 221 11.76 2.24 -32.46
N ARG A 222 11.73 3.54 -32.77
CA ARG A 222 12.95 4.35 -32.95
C ARG A 222 13.77 4.49 -31.67
N LEU A 223 13.13 4.63 -30.52
CA LEU A 223 13.79 4.74 -29.21
C LEU A 223 14.39 3.39 -28.75
N GLY A 224 13.93 2.26 -29.30
CA GLY A 224 14.37 0.93 -28.89
C GLY A 224 13.91 0.55 -27.48
N PRO A 225 14.41 -0.56 -26.92
CA PRO A 225 13.91 -1.09 -25.65
C PRO A 225 14.40 -0.30 -24.44
N VAL A 226 13.60 -0.31 -23.37
CA VAL A 226 14.08 0.10 -22.05
C VAL A 226 15.18 -0.88 -21.57
N PRO A 227 16.07 -0.46 -20.65
CA PRO A 227 16.96 -1.40 -19.98
C PRO A 227 16.19 -2.58 -19.35
N ALA A 228 16.85 -3.73 -19.25
CA ALA A 228 16.28 -4.92 -18.62
C ALA A 228 15.89 -4.66 -17.16
N ALA A 229 14.87 -5.35 -16.68
CA ALA A 229 14.44 -5.25 -15.29
C ALA A 229 15.51 -5.79 -14.32
N GLU A 230 15.87 -5.00 -13.33
CA GLU A 230 16.70 -5.43 -12.19
C GLU A 230 15.78 -5.68 -10.99
N VAL A 231 15.42 -6.94 -10.77
CA VAL A 231 14.51 -7.34 -9.70
C VAL A 231 14.99 -8.61 -9.02
N ASP A 232 14.98 -8.60 -7.69
CA ASP A 232 15.24 -9.78 -6.86
C ASP A 232 13.95 -10.62 -6.79
N LEU A 233 13.77 -11.48 -7.80
CA LEU A 233 12.61 -12.37 -7.88
C LEU A 233 12.56 -13.35 -6.70
N ASP A 234 13.70 -13.75 -6.16
CA ASP A 234 13.76 -14.67 -5.03
C ASP A 234 13.26 -13.98 -3.76
N ALA A 235 13.61 -12.71 -3.54
CA ALA A 235 13.05 -11.92 -2.45
C ALA A 235 11.55 -11.65 -2.63
N LEU A 236 11.07 -11.41 -3.85
CA LEU A 236 9.65 -11.22 -4.15
C LEU A 236 8.85 -12.49 -3.86
N GLU A 237 9.35 -13.65 -4.30
CA GLU A 237 8.76 -14.97 -4.08
C GLU A 237 8.80 -15.36 -2.59
N ALA A 238 9.93 -15.14 -1.91
CA ALA A 238 10.08 -15.39 -0.48
C ALA A 238 9.17 -14.50 0.39
N ALA A 239 8.75 -13.34 -0.13
CA ALA A 239 7.77 -12.48 0.53
C ALA A 239 6.31 -12.94 0.33
N PHE A 240 6.05 -13.98 -0.47
CA PHE A 240 4.71 -14.56 -0.58
C PHE A 240 4.22 -15.01 0.82
N PRO A 241 2.98 -14.65 1.24
CA PRO A 241 2.49 -14.93 2.59
C PRO A 241 2.06 -16.39 2.76
N THR A 242 3.01 -17.32 2.72
CA THR A 242 2.79 -18.76 2.92
C THR A 242 2.14 -19.07 4.27
N ASP A 243 2.35 -18.23 5.29
CA ASP A 243 1.71 -18.30 6.61
C ASP A 243 0.18 -18.20 6.59
N MET A 244 -0.42 -17.84 5.45
CA MET A 244 -1.88 -17.91 5.29
C MET A 244 -2.39 -19.34 5.07
N TRP A 245 -1.52 -20.25 4.61
CA TRP A 245 -1.82 -21.66 4.29
C TRP A 245 -0.94 -22.67 5.06
N SER A 246 0.09 -22.22 5.78
CA SER A 246 0.94 -23.08 6.60
C SER A 246 0.60 -22.94 8.09
N ALA A 247 0.89 -23.97 8.89
CA ALA A 247 0.68 -23.94 10.34
C ALA A 247 1.72 -23.07 11.08
N GLU A 248 2.56 -22.32 10.36
CA GLU A 248 3.53 -21.42 10.95
C GLU A 248 2.84 -20.23 11.65
N PRO A 249 3.45 -19.70 12.72
CA PRO A 249 2.87 -18.55 13.40
C PRO A 249 2.82 -17.35 12.45
N ALA A 250 1.64 -16.76 12.33
CA ALA A 250 1.42 -15.57 11.53
C ALA A 250 2.41 -14.46 11.92
N THR A 251 2.92 -13.73 10.92
CA THR A 251 3.70 -12.53 11.19
C THR A 251 2.79 -11.55 11.95
N ALA A 252 3.19 -11.17 13.17
CA ALA A 252 2.41 -10.23 13.95
C ALA A 252 2.32 -8.90 13.19
N LEU A 253 1.10 -8.37 13.07
CA LEU A 253 0.89 -7.03 12.54
C LEU A 253 1.68 -6.04 13.39
N ALA A 254 2.64 -5.35 12.77
CA ALA A 254 3.40 -4.31 13.44
C ALA A 254 2.43 -3.24 13.98
N ASP A 255 2.70 -2.75 15.19
CA ASP A 255 1.97 -1.60 15.72
C ASP A 255 2.47 -0.34 15.03
N ASP A 256 2.00 -0.08 13.80
CA ASP A 256 2.44 1.03 12.95
C ASP A 256 2.24 2.42 13.58
N SER A 257 1.52 2.51 14.70
CA SER A 257 1.34 3.76 15.42
C SER A 257 2.47 4.07 16.40
N ALA A 258 3.31 3.10 16.78
CA ALA A 258 4.47 3.33 17.63
C ALA A 258 5.60 4.02 16.85
N ASP A 259 5.82 3.61 15.60
CA ASP A 259 6.89 4.12 14.75
C ASP A 259 6.43 5.22 13.77
N TYR A 260 5.23 5.79 13.99
CA TYR A 260 4.58 6.69 13.02
C TYR A 260 5.49 7.82 12.53
N ALA A 261 6.15 8.51 13.46
CA ALA A 261 7.04 9.62 13.15
C ALA A 261 8.26 9.16 12.33
N GLU A 262 8.78 7.96 12.59
CA GLU A 262 9.90 7.42 11.82
C GLU A 262 9.46 6.95 10.43
N LEU A 263 8.31 6.29 10.30
CA LEU A 263 7.74 5.90 9.02
C LEU A 263 7.48 7.12 8.13
N ARG A 264 6.97 8.22 8.69
CA ARG A 264 6.82 9.52 8.01
C ARG A 264 8.14 10.08 7.51
N ARG A 265 9.20 10.03 8.32
CA ARG A 265 10.55 10.44 7.89
C ARG A 265 11.10 9.53 6.80
N ALA A 266 10.90 8.21 6.92
CA ALA A 266 11.31 7.24 5.92
C ALA A 266 10.60 7.45 4.58
N SER A 267 9.31 7.81 4.60
CA SER A 267 8.54 8.21 3.41
C SER A 267 9.19 9.40 2.70
N ARG A 268 9.53 10.47 3.44
CA ARG A 268 10.19 11.65 2.86
C ARG A 268 11.55 11.31 2.27
N ARG A 269 12.41 10.57 3.00
CA ARG A 269 13.73 10.15 2.50
C ARG A 269 13.60 9.35 1.20
N ALA A 270 12.69 8.39 1.15
CA ALA A 270 12.46 7.58 -0.06
C ALA A 270 12.04 8.43 -1.28
N LEU A 271 11.22 9.46 -1.06
CA LEU A 271 10.82 10.38 -2.14
C LEU A 271 11.96 11.31 -2.58
N ASP A 272 12.81 11.72 -1.65
CA ASP A 272 13.97 12.55 -1.97
C ASP A 272 15.02 11.72 -2.74
N ASP A 273 15.26 10.47 -2.34
CA ASP A 273 16.12 9.53 -3.08
C ASP A 273 15.61 9.29 -4.50
N LEU A 274 14.30 9.10 -4.67
CA LEU A 274 13.67 8.97 -5.99
C LEU A 274 13.83 10.24 -6.83
N THR A 275 13.71 11.42 -6.21
CA THR A 275 13.92 12.71 -6.88
C THR A 275 15.36 12.84 -7.37
N ILE A 276 16.33 12.43 -6.55
CA ILE A 276 17.76 12.44 -6.92
C ILE A 276 18.02 11.49 -8.08
N ARG A 277 17.50 10.25 -8.02
CA ARG A 277 17.67 9.25 -9.09
C ARG A 277 17.00 9.64 -10.40
N ALA A 278 15.84 10.31 -10.32
CA ALA A 278 15.12 10.80 -11.49
C ALA A 278 15.93 11.85 -12.27
N GLY A 279 16.80 12.60 -11.58
CA GLY A 279 17.68 13.61 -12.18
C GLY A 279 16.96 14.93 -12.51
N TRP A 280 17.75 15.95 -12.90
CA TRP A 280 17.22 17.27 -13.27
C TRP A 280 16.44 17.23 -14.60
N GLU A 281 16.94 16.45 -15.55
CA GLU A 281 16.36 16.29 -16.89
C GLU A 281 15.30 15.17 -16.92
N THR A 282 14.67 14.89 -15.78
CA THR A 282 13.74 13.76 -15.68
C THR A 282 12.54 13.93 -16.62
N PRO A 283 12.06 12.85 -17.26
CA PRO A 283 10.84 12.91 -18.05
C PRO A 283 9.64 13.38 -17.22
N ASP A 284 8.73 14.15 -17.84
CA ASP A 284 7.50 14.63 -17.21
C ASP A 284 6.72 13.54 -16.44
N PRO A 285 6.56 12.30 -16.95
CA PRO A 285 5.91 11.22 -16.20
C PRO A 285 6.51 10.95 -14.83
N ALA A 286 7.85 10.95 -14.70
CA ALA A 286 8.56 10.65 -13.46
C ALA A 286 8.38 11.78 -12.44
N ALA A 287 8.58 13.03 -12.87
CA ALA A 287 8.33 14.21 -12.04
C ALA A 287 6.87 14.24 -11.53
N GLN A 288 5.90 14.01 -12.42
CA GLN A 288 4.48 13.97 -12.07
C GLN A 288 4.17 12.85 -11.07
N ALA A 289 4.80 11.67 -11.19
CA ALA A 289 4.58 10.56 -10.28
C ALA A 289 5.11 10.86 -8.86
N ILE A 290 6.29 11.47 -8.75
CA ILE A 290 6.88 11.89 -7.47
C ILE A 290 6.00 12.96 -6.79
N VAL A 291 5.61 13.99 -7.55
CA VAL A 291 4.68 15.03 -7.06
C VAL A 291 3.36 14.41 -6.62
N ARG A 292 2.84 13.44 -7.39
CA ARG A 292 1.61 12.73 -7.03
C ARG A 292 1.76 11.97 -5.71
N ALA A 293 2.86 11.26 -5.48
CA ALA A 293 3.11 10.58 -4.20
C ALA A 293 3.08 11.57 -3.03
N ARG A 294 3.77 12.70 -3.16
CA ARG A 294 3.77 13.78 -2.16
C ARG A 294 2.36 14.30 -1.87
N LEU A 295 1.57 14.56 -2.91
CA LEU A 295 0.17 15.00 -2.78
C LEU A 295 -0.71 13.95 -2.09
N LEU A 296 -0.51 12.66 -2.36
CA LEU A 296 -1.26 11.60 -1.71
C LEU A 296 -0.98 11.56 -0.20
N VAL A 297 0.29 11.65 0.19
CA VAL A 297 0.70 11.66 1.61
C VAL A 297 0.20 12.92 2.32
N ALA A 298 0.28 14.09 1.68
CA ALA A 298 -0.13 15.37 2.25
C ALA A 298 -1.65 15.53 2.45
N ARG A 299 -2.48 14.71 1.78
CA ARG A 299 -3.95 14.74 1.89
C ARG A 299 -4.52 14.12 3.18
N GLN A 300 -3.67 13.61 4.05
CA GLN A 300 -4.09 13.13 5.36
C GLN A 300 -4.54 14.30 6.23
N PRO A 301 -5.56 14.14 7.11
CA PRO A 301 -5.97 15.19 8.02
C PRO A 301 -4.78 15.68 8.85
N ARG A 302 -4.62 16.99 8.94
CA ARG A 302 -3.47 17.61 9.58
C ARG A 302 -3.42 17.26 11.07
N GLU A 303 -4.54 17.42 11.76
CA GLU A 303 -4.68 17.21 13.20
C GLU A 303 -4.48 15.73 13.56
N LEU A 304 -4.91 14.81 12.69
CA LEU A 304 -4.61 13.38 12.85
C LEU A 304 -3.10 13.11 12.74
N THR A 305 -2.45 13.73 11.76
CA THR A 305 -1.02 13.56 11.52
C THR A 305 -0.22 14.10 12.71
N GLU A 306 -0.52 15.32 13.14
CA GLU A 306 0.12 15.97 14.29
C GLU A 306 -0.07 15.15 15.57
N LEU A 307 -1.27 14.62 15.82
CA LEU A 307 -1.53 13.74 16.96
C LEU A 307 -0.69 12.46 16.92
N LEU A 308 -0.68 11.76 15.79
CA LEU A 308 0.05 10.50 15.67
C LEU A 308 1.58 10.73 15.75
N GLU A 309 2.09 11.83 15.19
CA GLU A 309 3.49 12.23 15.36
C GLU A 309 3.81 12.57 16.81
N ALA A 310 2.96 13.36 17.49
CA ALA A 310 3.14 13.70 18.89
C ALA A 310 3.17 12.45 19.79
N CYS A 311 2.28 11.47 19.53
CA CYS A 311 2.25 10.21 20.27
C CYS A 311 3.47 9.31 20.04
N ALA A 312 4.12 9.43 18.88
CA ALA A 312 5.23 8.55 18.47
C ALA A 312 6.62 9.18 18.68
N ASP A 313 6.73 10.50 18.76
CA ASP A 313 8.01 11.18 18.95
C ASP A 313 8.41 11.19 20.43
N PRO A 314 9.54 10.57 20.82
CA PRO A 314 9.99 10.53 22.22
C PRO A 314 10.35 11.91 22.79
N ARG A 315 10.47 12.93 21.95
CA ARG A 315 10.72 14.32 22.37
C ARG A 315 9.45 15.09 22.73
N SER A 316 8.28 14.58 22.36
CA SER A 316 6.99 15.21 22.68
C SER A 316 6.74 15.16 24.18
N THR A 317 6.34 16.30 24.74
CA THR A 317 5.87 16.35 26.13
C THR A 317 4.44 15.83 26.23
N ARG A 318 4.00 15.52 27.45
CA ARG A 318 2.59 15.18 27.71
C ARG A 318 1.64 16.30 27.28
N ALA A 319 2.04 17.56 27.46
CA ALA A 319 1.24 18.71 27.06
C ALA A 319 1.05 18.78 25.53
N ASP A 320 2.10 18.47 24.77
CA ASP A 320 2.03 18.41 23.30
C ASP A 320 1.05 17.35 22.82
N VAL A 321 1.11 16.14 23.42
CA VAL A 321 0.19 15.03 23.09
C VAL A 321 -1.26 15.40 23.41
N VAL A 322 -1.52 16.00 24.58
CA VAL A 322 -2.87 16.42 24.99
C VAL A 322 -3.40 17.51 24.05
N ALA A 323 -2.61 18.54 23.75
CA ALA A 323 -3.02 19.61 22.84
C ALA A 323 -3.35 19.08 21.43
N ALA A 324 -2.53 18.18 20.90
CA ALA A 324 -2.79 17.55 19.60
C ALA A 324 -4.03 16.64 19.64
N ALA A 325 -4.27 15.93 20.75
CA ALA A 325 -5.44 15.11 20.94
C ALA A 325 -6.72 15.94 20.94
N ASP A 326 -6.74 17.06 21.67
CA ASP A 326 -7.89 17.95 21.73
C ASP A 326 -8.18 18.58 20.36
N ALA A 327 -7.15 19.04 19.64
CA ALA A 327 -7.29 19.56 18.28
C ALA A 327 -7.91 18.53 17.33
N HIS A 328 -7.44 17.27 17.39
CA HIS A 328 -8.00 16.18 16.60
C HIS A 328 -9.44 15.82 17.00
N LEU A 329 -9.73 15.72 18.30
CA LEU A 329 -11.06 15.33 18.79
C LEU A 329 -12.12 16.41 18.53
N ALA A 330 -11.74 17.68 18.59
CA ALA A 330 -12.63 18.79 18.27
C ALA A 330 -13.10 18.74 16.81
N THR A 331 -12.20 18.41 15.88
CA THR A 331 -12.42 18.53 14.43
C THR A 331 -12.76 17.21 13.73
N SER A 332 -12.43 16.06 14.31
CA SER A 332 -12.58 14.75 13.63
C SER A 332 -13.99 14.17 13.69
N GLU A 333 -14.39 13.50 12.61
CA GLU A 333 -15.59 12.66 12.59
C GLU A 333 -15.29 11.21 13.01
N ALA A 334 -16.34 10.48 13.42
CA ALA A 334 -16.21 9.10 13.87
C ALA A 334 -15.82 8.17 12.72
N ARG A 335 -14.69 7.46 12.88
CA ARG A 335 -14.18 6.50 11.90
C ARG A 335 -13.56 5.31 12.62
N ARG A 336 -14.25 4.16 12.62
CA ARG A 336 -13.86 2.99 13.44
C ARG A 336 -12.39 2.58 13.29
N ASP A 337 -11.88 2.57 12.07
CA ASP A 337 -10.51 2.18 11.73
C ASP A 337 -9.45 3.14 12.30
N LEU A 338 -9.65 4.45 12.11
CA LEU A 338 -8.77 5.48 12.67
C LEU A 338 -8.94 5.62 14.18
N ASP A 339 -10.16 5.48 14.68
CA ASP A 339 -10.49 5.63 16.10
C ASP A 339 -9.72 4.59 16.93
N ALA A 340 -9.66 3.34 16.44
CA ALA A 340 -8.88 2.29 17.09
C ALA A 340 -7.37 2.60 17.07
N ARG A 341 -6.85 3.15 15.98
CA ARG A 341 -5.45 3.56 15.86
C ARG A 341 -5.10 4.70 16.82
N VAL A 342 -5.94 5.73 16.86
CA VAL A 342 -5.80 6.88 17.77
C VAL A 342 -5.86 6.44 19.23
N ALA A 343 -6.80 5.56 19.59
CA ALA A 343 -6.89 5.02 20.94
C ALA A 343 -5.60 4.32 21.37
N ARG A 344 -5.04 3.44 20.51
CA ARG A 344 -3.76 2.75 20.81
C ARG A 344 -2.60 3.74 20.96
N ALA A 345 -2.50 4.72 20.07
CA ALA A 345 -1.46 5.74 20.13
C ALA A 345 -1.52 6.54 21.45
N LEU A 346 -2.71 7.02 21.82
CA LEU A 346 -2.93 7.76 23.07
C LEU A 346 -2.69 6.90 24.31
N ALA A 347 -3.12 5.64 24.30
CA ALA A 347 -2.91 4.72 25.42
C ALA A 347 -1.42 4.50 25.72
N ARG A 348 -0.57 4.44 24.68
CA ARG A 348 0.89 4.34 24.85
C ARG A 348 1.54 5.67 25.25
N ALA A 349 1.06 6.79 24.73
CA ALA A 349 1.65 8.11 24.97
C ALA A 349 1.25 8.73 26.33
N LEU A 350 0.11 8.35 26.89
CA LEU A 350 -0.44 8.94 28.12
C LEU A 350 -0.59 7.96 29.32
N PRO A 351 0.37 7.07 29.62
CA PRO A 351 0.27 6.20 30.78
C PRO A 351 0.29 7.05 32.05
N GLY A 352 -0.67 6.81 32.96
CA GLY A 352 -0.74 7.45 34.27
C GLY A 352 -0.85 8.99 34.24
N ALA A 353 -1.40 9.57 33.17
CA ALA A 353 -1.62 11.01 33.09
C ALA A 353 -2.45 11.53 34.28
N PRO A 354 -2.12 12.72 34.83
CA PRO A 354 -2.81 13.31 35.98
C PRO A 354 -4.31 13.45 35.72
N ASP A 355 -5.10 13.44 36.79
CA ASP A 355 -6.55 13.59 36.69
C ASP A 355 -6.99 15.05 36.62
N ASP A 356 -6.43 15.79 35.66
CA ASP A 356 -6.78 17.18 35.37
C ASP A 356 -7.76 17.29 34.18
N ASP A 357 -8.46 18.43 34.11
CA ASP A 357 -9.51 18.68 33.11
C ASP A 357 -8.96 18.72 31.69
N ALA A 358 -7.73 19.22 31.53
CA ALA A 358 -7.05 19.34 30.24
C ALA A 358 -6.82 17.99 29.58
N SER A 359 -6.58 16.92 30.34
CA SER A 359 -6.27 15.60 29.77
C SER A 359 -7.47 14.64 29.71
N VAL A 360 -8.64 15.00 30.23
CA VAL A 360 -9.78 14.06 30.34
C VAL A 360 -10.20 13.51 28.97
N ALA A 361 -10.36 14.36 27.96
CA ALA A 361 -10.79 13.92 26.63
C ALA A 361 -9.79 12.94 26.00
N ALA A 362 -8.50 13.28 26.02
CA ALA A 362 -7.43 12.44 25.51
C ALA A 362 -7.33 11.08 26.25
N ARG A 363 -7.47 11.08 27.59
CA ARG A 363 -7.49 9.85 28.39
C ARG A 363 -8.71 8.99 28.10
N VAL A 364 -9.89 9.60 27.92
CA VAL A 364 -11.10 8.87 27.52
C VAL A 364 -10.92 8.25 26.14
N ALA A 365 -10.32 8.97 25.19
CA ALA A 365 -9.99 8.44 23.86
C ALA A 365 -9.01 7.26 23.93
N ALA A 366 -8.01 7.30 24.83
CA ALA A 366 -7.08 6.19 25.06
C ALA A 366 -7.77 4.88 25.50
N THR A 367 -8.98 4.96 26.08
CA THR A 367 -9.78 3.77 26.44
C THR A 367 -10.63 3.22 25.28
N GLY A 368 -10.53 3.82 24.09
CA GLY A 368 -11.34 3.48 22.92
C GLY A 368 -12.71 4.17 22.86
N ARG A 369 -13.04 5.04 23.84
CA ARG A 369 -14.33 5.74 23.94
C ARG A 369 -14.35 7.06 23.18
N LEU A 370 -13.95 7.08 21.91
CA LEU A 370 -13.74 8.32 21.15
C LEU A 370 -15.00 9.16 20.95
N ARG A 371 -16.20 8.56 20.91
CA ARG A 371 -17.46 9.34 20.84
C ARG A 371 -17.61 10.27 22.04
N LEU A 372 -17.38 9.76 23.24
CA LEU A 372 -17.43 10.56 24.47
C LEU A 372 -16.27 11.55 24.51
N ALA A 373 -15.07 11.14 24.12
CA ALA A 373 -13.91 12.03 24.05
C ALA A 373 -14.14 13.25 23.15
N ARG A 374 -14.74 13.06 21.96
CA ARG A 374 -15.14 14.15 21.05
C ARG A 374 -16.20 15.06 21.67
N ALA A 375 -17.24 14.49 22.29
CA ALA A 375 -18.28 15.27 22.96
C ALA A 375 -17.68 16.16 24.06
N ILE A 376 -16.72 15.64 24.84
CA ILE A 376 -15.99 16.44 25.84
C ILE A 376 -15.17 17.54 25.18
N ALA A 377 -14.37 17.21 24.16
CA ALA A 377 -13.53 18.17 23.44
C ALA A 377 -14.33 19.30 22.77
N ARG A 378 -15.61 19.05 22.43
CA ARG A 378 -16.54 20.03 21.83
C ARG A 378 -17.41 20.78 22.84
N GLY A 379 -17.29 20.46 24.13
CA GLY A 379 -18.15 21.03 25.18
C GLY A 379 -19.59 20.50 25.19
N GLU A 380 -19.87 19.41 24.47
CA GLU A 380 -21.17 18.72 24.42
C GLU A 380 -21.35 17.78 25.64
N ALA A 381 -20.26 17.40 26.30
CA ALA A 381 -20.24 16.61 27.52
C ALA A 381 -19.24 17.17 28.54
N THR A 382 -19.46 16.91 29.83
CA THR A 382 -18.62 17.44 30.91
C THR A 382 -17.38 16.58 31.17
N ALA A 383 -16.30 17.19 31.68
CA ALA A 383 -15.12 16.47 32.17
C ALA A 383 -15.48 15.45 33.28
N SER A 384 -16.51 15.73 34.08
CA SER A 384 -17.04 14.80 35.08
C SER A 384 -17.55 13.49 34.45
N ALA A 385 -18.30 13.59 33.35
CA ALA A 385 -18.75 12.41 32.61
C ALA A 385 -17.58 11.58 32.06
N GLY A 386 -16.49 12.23 31.64
CA GLY A 386 -15.25 11.56 31.24
C GLY A 386 -14.56 10.84 32.41
N ARG A 387 -14.43 11.49 33.57
CA ARG A 387 -13.81 10.89 34.76
C ARG A 387 -14.55 9.65 35.26
N ALA A 388 -15.88 9.61 35.14
CA ALA A 388 -16.68 8.46 35.54
C ALA A 388 -16.37 7.17 34.75
N VAL A 389 -15.78 7.28 33.56
CA VAL A 389 -15.48 6.13 32.70
C VAL A 389 -14.00 5.73 32.70
N LEU A 390 -13.14 6.54 33.32
CA LEU A 390 -11.72 6.26 33.42
C LEU A 390 -11.47 5.25 34.57
N PRO A 391 -10.52 4.33 34.39
CA PRO A 391 -10.15 3.42 35.48
C PRO A 391 -9.65 4.23 36.68
N ALA A 392 -10.04 3.81 37.88
CA ALA A 392 -9.63 4.45 39.12
C ALA A 392 -8.09 4.53 39.19
N ALA A 393 -7.57 5.69 39.59
CA ALA A 393 -6.13 5.88 39.71
C ALA A 393 -5.54 4.79 40.63
N PRO A 394 -4.42 4.13 40.26
CA PRO A 394 -3.79 3.17 41.14
C PRO A 394 -3.44 3.86 42.46
N ARG A 395 -3.99 3.35 43.57
CA ARG A 395 -3.66 3.83 44.91
C ARG A 395 -2.16 3.70 45.10
N ARG A 396 -1.44 4.82 45.27
CA ARG A 396 -0.03 4.79 45.66
C ARG A 396 0.09 3.89 46.90
N PRO A 397 1.02 2.92 46.95
CA PRO A 397 1.30 2.19 48.18
C PRO A 397 1.59 3.21 49.28
N ARG A 398 0.87 3.12 50.41
CA ARG A 398 1.22 3.89 51.59
C ARG A 398 2.61 3.41 52.03
N VAL A 399 3.65 4.19 51.73
CA VAL A 399 4.98 3.99 52.30
C VAL A 399 4.82 4.16 53.82
N PRO A 400 5.05 3.12 54.64
CA PRO A 400 4.99 3.28 56.08
C PRO A 400 6.11 4.25 56.49
N TRP A 401 5.75 5.36 57.12
CA TRP A 401 6.73 6.26 57.69
C TRP A 401 7.57 5.49 58.73
N PRO A 402 8.92 5.52 58.69
CA PRO A 402 9.71 4.85 59.71
C PRO A 402 9.37 5.47 61.07
N ARG A 403 8.86 4.64 61.99
CA ARG A 403 8.65 5.03 63.39
C ARG A 403 9.98 5.57 63.90
N ARG A 404 10.02 6.85 64.30
CA ARG A 404 11.15 7.42 65.03
C ARG A 404 11.38 6.54 66.26
N ALA A 405 12.53 5.88 66.31
CA ALA A 405 13.02 5.28 67.54
C ALA A 405 13.21 6.43 68.55
N ALA A 406 12.48 6.38 69.65
CA ALA A 406 12.74 7.24 70.81
C ALA A 406 14.17 6.96 71.27
N ARG A 407 15.00 8.01 71.32
CA ARG A 407 16.30 7.96 71.99
C ARG A 407 16.07 8.29 73.45
N GLY A 408 16.59 7.41 74.31
CA GLY A 408 17.13 7.67 75.65
C GLY A 408 16.24 8.40 76.62
#